data_AF-A0AA39RIB6-F1
#
_entry.id   AF-A0AA39RIB6-F1
#
_cell.length_a   1.000
_cell.length_b   1.000
_cell.length_c   1.000
_cell.angle_alpha   90.00
_cell.angle_beta   90.00
_cell.angle_gamma   90.00
#
_symmetry.space_group_name_H-M   'P 1'
#
loop_
_entity.id
_entity.type
_entity.pdbx_description
1 polymer ?
#
loop_
_entity_poly.entity_id
_entity_poly.type
_entity_poly.pdbx_seq_one_letter_code
_entity_poly.pdbx_strand_id
1 'polypeptide(L)' 'MLVSDRHNGIFNAIEAIFSDAAHGICVYHLAQNLKRFCKQRDDVMWLYYCAAYADRIEDFDRFMGEVR' A
#
# COMPACT_ATOMS: atom_id res chain seq x y z
N MET A 1 1.88 7.27 14.38
CA MET A 1 1.48 6.66 13.10
C MET A 1 1.33 5.17 13.33
N LEU A 2 0.20 4.60 12.92
CA LEU A 2 -0.07 3.16 12.92
C LEU A 2 0.07 2.64 11.49
N VAL A 3 0.67 1.46 11.32
CA VAL A 3 0.86 0.85 10.01
C VAL A 3 0.36 -0.59 10.06
N SER A 4 -0.62 -0.94 9.22
CA SER A 4 -1.26 -2.25 9.27
C SER A 4 -1.68 -2.75 7.88
N ASP A 5 -2.27 -3.94 7.82
CA ASP A 5 -2.95 -4.42 6.61
C ASP A 5 -4.11 -3.49 6.20
N ARG A 6 -4.45 -3.49 4.90
CA ARG A 6 -5.57 -2.72 4.30
C ARG A 6 -6.91 -3.44 4.49
N HIS A 7 -7.19 -3.89 5.71
CA HIS A 7 -8.45 -4.55 6.03
C HIS A 7 -9.42 -3.55 6.67
N ASN A 8 -10.65 -3.47 6.18
CA ASN A 8 -11.66 -2.51 6.67
C ASN A 8 -11.90 -2.63 8.18
N GLY A 9 -11.91 -3.86 8.71
CA GLY A 9 -12.05 -4.06 10.16
C GLY A 9 -10.92 -3.44 10.98
N ILE A 10 -9.68 -3.44 10.45
CA ILE A 10 -8.54 -2.81 11.12
C ILE A 10 -8.65 -1.28 11.01
N PHE A 11 -9.01 -0.78 9.83
CA PHE A 11 -9.24 0.65 9.61
C PHE A 11 -10.29 1.19 10.59
N ASN A 12 -11.46 0.55 10.66
CA ASN A 12 -12.56 0.97 11.54
C ASN A 12 -12.16 0.91 13.02
N ALA A 13 -11.39 -0.10 13.44
CA ALA A 13 -10.92 -0.22 14.82
C ALA A 13 -9.91 0.89 15.19
N ILE A 14 -9.01 1.23 14.25
CA ILE A 14 -8.04 2.30 14.45
C ILE A 14 -8.75 3.66 14.48
N GLU A 15 -9.68 3.91 13.57
CA GLU A 15 -10.46 5.14 13.56
C GLU A 15 -11.28 5.32 14.84
N ALA A 16 -11.85 4.24 15.39
CA ALA A 16 -12.65 4.29 16.61
C ALA A 16 -11.84 4.52 17.90
N ILE A 17 -10.61 3.98 17.97
CA ILE A 17 -9.80 4.00 19.21
C ILE A 17 -8.70 5.07 19.17
N PHE A 18 -8.15 5.32 17.98
CA PHE A 18 -7.00 6.18 17.74
C PHE A 18 -7.28 7.18 16.62
N SER A 19 -8.43 7.89 16.69
CA SER A 19 -8.88 8.83 15.66
C SER A 19 -7.86 9.92 15.29
N ASP A 20 -7.04 10.35 16.27
CA ASP A 20 -6.01 11.38 16.06
C ASP A 20 -4.71 10.83 15.47
N ALA A 21 -4.55 9.51 15.40
CA ALA A 21 -3.35 8.88 14.86
C ALA A 21 -3.46 8.70 13.35
N ALA A 22 -2.46 9.19 12.61
CA ALA A 22 -2.32 8.86 11.20
C ALA A 22 -2.21 7.34 11.01
N HIS A 23 -2.99 6.79 10.07
CA HIS A 23 -3.00 5.38 9.70
C HIS A 23 -2.44 5.18 8.30
N GLY A 24 -1.36 4.40 8.18
CA GLY A 24 -0.73 4.03 6.93
C GLY A 24 -0.93 2.55 6.58
N ILE A 25 -0.83 2.24 5.30
CA ILE A 25 -0.89 0.85 4.81
C ILE A 25 0.50 0.24 4.83
N CYS A 26 0.61 -0.97 5.38
CA CYS A 26 1.86 -1.71 5.46
C CYS A 26 2.32 -2.19 4.09
N VAL A 27 3.50 -1.74 3.66
CA VAL A 27 4.11 -2.12 2.37
C VAL A 27 4.32 -3.63 2.26
N TYR A 28 4.67 -4.30 3.34
CA TYR A 28 4.85 -5.76 3.36
C TYR A 28 3.53 -6.51 3.13
N HIS A 29 2.49 -6.18 3.90
CA HIS A 29 1.18 -6.84 3.76
C HIS A 29 0.51 -6.51 2.43
N LEU A 30 0.62 -5.27 1.97
CA LEU A 30 0.10 -4.87 0.67
C LEU A 30 0.78 -5.64 -0.48
N ALA A 31 2.10 -5.87 -0.40
CA ALA A 31 2.80 -6.72 -1.37
C ALA A 31 2.29 -8.17 -1.36
N GLN A 32 2.02 -8.74 -0.18
CA GLN A 32 1.46 -10.09 -0.07
C GLN A 32 0.04 -10.16 -0.67
N ASN A 33 -0.79 -9.14 -0.42
CA ASN A 33 -2.13 -9.06 -0.99
C ASN A 33 -2.06 -8.93 -2.52
N LEU A 34 -1.21 -8.05 -3.04
CA LEU A 34 -0.99 -7.90 -4.48
C LEU A 34 -0.53 -9.22 -5.14
N LYS A 35 0.41 -9.94 -4.55
CA LYS A 35 0.83 -11.26 -5.06
C LYS A 35 -0.31 -12.28 -5.12
N ARG A 36 -1.27 -12.20 -4.19
CA ARG A 36 -2.45 -13.09 -4.16
C ARG A 36 -3.49 -12.70 -5.21
N PHE A 37 -3.74 -11.40 -5.41
CA PHE A 37 -4.74 -10.89 -6.33
C PHE A 37 -4.26 -10.80 -7.79
N CYS A 38 -3.05 -10.30 -8.01
CA CYS A 38 -2.44 -10.05 -9.32
C CYS A 38 -1.54 -11.23 -9.73
N LYS A 39 -2.08 -12.45 -9.73
CA LYS A 39 -1.31 -13.66 -10.07
C LYS A 39 -0.61 -13.49 -11.44
N GLN A 40 0.69 -13.80 -11.48
CA GLN A 40 1.54 -13.72 -12.70
C GLN A 40 1.72 -12.29 -13.28
N ARG A 41 1.48 -11.24 -12.47
CA ARG A 41 1.74 -9.84 -12.85
C ARG A 41 3.01 -9.31 -12.19
N ASP A 42 4.15 -9.82 -12.63
CA ASP A 42 5.46 -9.39 -12.11
C ASP A 42 5.74 -7.91 -12.46
N ASP A 43 5.15 -7.40 -13.54
CA ASP A 43 5.13 -5.98 -13.92
C ASP A 43 4.50 -5.11 -12.82
N VAL A 44 3.35 -5.54 -12.29
CA VAL A 44 2.65 -4.82 -11.21
C VAL A 44 3.47 -4.84 -9.93
N MET A 45 4.11 -5.96 -9.61
CA MET A 45 4.96 -6.05 -8.41
C MET A 45 6.21 -5.17 -8.53
N TRP A 46 6.81 -5.08 -9.72
CA TRP A 46 7.94 -4.18 -9.97
C TRP A 46 7.52 -2.72 -9.82
N LEU A 47 6.45 -2.29 -10.50
CA LEU A 47 5.90 -0.94 -10.39
C LEU A 47 5.53 -0.59 -8.95
N TYR A 48 4.93 -1.53 -8.23
CA TYR A 48 4.60 -1.37 -6.81
C TYR A 48 5.83 -1.06 -5.96
N TYR A 49 6.93 -1.81 -6.11
CA TYR A 49 8.14 -1.55 -5.34
C TYR A 49 8.84 -0.26 -5.79
N CYS A 50 8.83 0.06 -7.08
CA CYS A 50 9.32 1.35 -7.58
C CYS A 50 8.54 2.52 -6.96
N ALA A 51 7.21 2.42 -6.86
CA ALA A 51 6.40 3.41 -6.17
C ALA A 51 6.71 3.43 -4.67
N ALA A 52 6.66 2.29 -3.98
CA ALA A 52 6.82 2.20 -2.53
C ALA A 52 8.16 2.74 -2.00
N TYR A 53 9.21 2.66 -2.82
CA TYR A 53 10.55 3.15 -2.49
C TYR A 53 10.93 4.44 -3.22
N ALA A 54 10.00 5.13 -3.86
CA ALA A 54 10.26 6.41 -4.50
C ALA A 54 10.59 7.50 -3.46
N ASP A 55 11.67 8.23 -3.69
CA ASP A 55 12.08 9.34 -2.81
C ASP A 55 11.24 10.62 -3.02
N ARG A 56 10.56 10.73 -4.17
CA ARG A 56 9.71 11.87 -4.54
C ARG A 56 8.28 11.44 -4.84
N ILE A 57 7.34 12.29 -4.45
CA ILE A 57 5.91 12.09 -4.75
C ILE A 57 5.67 12.00 -6.26
N GLU A 58 6.37 12.81 -7.07
CA GLU A 58 6.28 12.78 -8.53
C GLU A 58 6.67 11.41 -9.12
N ASP A 59 7.73 10.80 -8.59
CA ASP A 59 8.17 9.47 -9.02
C ASP A 59 7.18 8.39 -8.55
N PHE A 60 6.67 8.51 -7.32
CA PHE A 60 5.60 7.64 -6.80
C PHE A 60 4.36 7.69 -7.71
N ASP A 61 3.87 8.89 -8.00
CA ASP A 61 2.67 9.10 -8.83
C ASP A 61 2.86 8.57 -10.25
N ARG A 62 4.05 8.75 -10.83
CA ARG A 62 4.40 8.16 -12.13
C ARG A 62 4.27 6.64 -12.10
N PHE A 63 4.95 5.96 -11.18
CA PHE A 63 4.93 4.49 -11.11
C PHE A 63 3.54 3.95 -10.80
N MET A 64 2.78 4.62 -9.93
CA MET A 64 1.39 4.26 -9.64
C MET A 64 0.47 4.43 -10.86
N GLY A 65 0.67 5.47 -11.67
CA GLY A 65 -0.08 5.68 -12.90
C GLY A 65 0.17 4.63 -13.99
N GLU A 66 1.29 3.90 -13.91
CA GLU A 66 1.63 2.82 -14.83
C GLU A 66 1.01 1.47 -14.43
N VAL A 67 0.50 1.33 -13.21
CA VAL A 67 -0.19 0.11 -12.74
C VAL A 67 -1.55 -0.01 -13.45
N ARG A 68 -1.71 -1.03 -14.31
CA ARG A 68 -2.93 -1.33 -15.08
C ARG A 68 -3.62 -2.63 -14.66
#